data_AF-A0A836FV41-F1
#
_entry.id   AF-A0A836FV41-F1
#
_cell.length_a   1.000
_cell.length_b   1.000
_cell.length_c   1.000
_cell.angle_alpha   90.00
_cell.angle_beta   90.00
_cell.angle_gamma   90.00
#
_symmetry.space_group_name_H-M   'P 1'
#
loop_
_entity.id
_entity.type
_entity.pdbx_description
1 polymer ?
#
loop_
_entity_poly.entity_id
_entity_poly.type
_entity_poly.pdbx_seq_one_letter_code
_entity_poly.pdbx_strand_id
1 'polypeptide(L)'
;MSEINPEVLKVFGFWSSILVLKMLAMVPLTARQRFRKHVLASPEDGAFISKGKAVYNDPDVERVRRAHLNDLENVLPWFIITYFWLGTGPSPWLAKTLIQTFVLSRIGHTISYVIFQQQPLRAITFAVAFGITGYETFKTLLYYY
;
A
#
# COMPACT_ATOMS: atom_id res chain seq x y z
N MET A 1 23.44 -14.79 -10.15
CA MET A 1 22.04 -14.32 -10.00
C MET A 1 21.39 -14.54 -11.34
N SER A 2 20.33 -15.35 -11.44
CA SER A 2 19.57 -15.51 -12.68
C SER A 2 19.13 -14.14 -13.18
N GLU A 3 19.35 -13.85 -14.46
CA GLU A 3 18.91 -12.60 -15.05
C GLU A 3 17.39 -12.49 -14.95
N ILE A 4 16.90 -11.40 -14.37
CA ILE A 4 15.46 -11.14 -14.27
C ILE A 4 14.94 -10.89 -15.68
N ASN A 5 13.87 -11.59 -16.06
CA ASN A 5 13.24 -11.38 -17.36
C ASN A 5 12.86 -9.89 -17.55
N PRO A 6 13.37 -9.20 -18.60
CA PRO A 6 13.14 -7.77 -18.81
C PRO A 6 11.66 -7.39 -18.92
N GLU A 7 10.83 -8.25 -19.51
CA GLU A 7 9.39 -8.00 -19.65
C GLU A 7 8.70 -7.98 -18.29
N VAL A 8 9.07 -8.92 -17.42
CA VAL A 8 8.51 -9.02 -16.08
C VAL A 8 8.98 -7.85 -15.21
N LEU A 9 10.24 -7.45 -15.34
CA LEU A 9 10.78 -6.27 -14.66
C LEU A 9 10.05 -4.98 -15.09
N LYS A 10 9.72 -4.85 -16.38
CA LYS A 10 8.93 -3.72 -16.89
C LYS A 10 7.53 -3.68 -16.29
N VAL A 11 6.87 -4.84 -16.17
CA VAL A 11 5.56 -4.96 -15.50
C VAL A 11 5.69 -4.56 -14.03
N PHE A 12 6.68 -5.10 -13.32
CA PHE A 12 6.94 -4.77 -11.92
C PHE A 12 7.18 -3.28 -11.73
N GLY A 13 8.05 -2.65 -12.53
CA GLY A 13 8.34 -1.22 -12.44
C GLY A 13 7.12 -0.34 -12.67
N PHE A 14 6.29 -0.64 -13.68
CA PHE A 14 5.07 0.11 -13.97
C PHE A 14 4.06 0.03 -12.82
N TRP A 15 3.72 -1.17 -12.38
CA TRP A 15 2.74 -1.38 -11.32
C TRP A 15 3.23 -0.90 -9.95
N SER A 16 4.54 -1.02 -9.69
CA SER A 16 5.16 -0.46 -8.49
C SER A 16 5.08 1.06 -8.46
N SER A 17 5.30 1.72 -9.60
CA SER A 17 5.17 3.18 -9.72
C SER A 17 3.75 3.65 -9.40
N ILE A 18 2.73 2.89 -9.81
CA ILE A 18 1.33 3.17 -9.46
C ILE A 18 1.11 3.07 -7.93
N LEU A 19 1.65 2.03 -7.28
CA LEU A 19 1.54 1.87 -5.83
C LEU A 19 2.24 2.99 -5.07
N VAL A 20 3.45 3.37 -5.49
CA VAL A 20 4.19 4.49 -4.91
C VAL A 20 3.40 5.79 -5.06
N LEU A 21 2.87 6.08 -6.25
CA LEU A 21 2.03 7.25 -6.48
C LEU A 21 0.81 7.26 -5.54
N LYS A 22 0.17 6.10 -5.37
CA LYS A 22 -0.95 5.95 -4.46
C LYS A 22 -0.56 6.15 -2.98
N MET A 23 0.59 5.64 -2.54
CA MET A 23 1.11 5.91 -1.19
C MET A 23 1.43 7.40 -0.99
N LEU A 24 2.07 8.05 -1.97
CA LEU A 24 2.31 9.49 -1.96
C LEU A 24 1.01 10.28 -1.86
N ALA A 25 -0.07 9.84 -2.53
CA ALA A 25 -1.38 10.47 -2.45
C ALA A 25 -2.04 10.35 -1.06
N MET A 26 -1.67 9.37 -0.24
CA MET A 26 -2.23 9.23 1.13
C MET A 26 -1.80 10.36 2.07
N VAL A 27 -0.63 10.96 1.84
CA VAL A 27 -0.10 12.08 2.64
C VAL A 27 -0.98 13.35 2.49
N PRO A 28 -1.20 13.91 1.28
CA PRO A 28 -2.05 15.09 1.11
C PRO A 28 -3.52 14.80 1.43
N LEU A 29 -4.00 13.56 1.29
CA LEU A 29 -5.35 13.18 1.74
C LEU A 29 -5.50 13.30 3.26
N THR A 30 -4.48 12.88 4.02
CA THR A 30 -4.46 13.04 5.48
C THR A 30 -4.43 14.53 5.86
N ALA A 31 -3.60 15.33 5.18
CA ALA A 31 -3.54 16.77 5.39
C ALA A 31 -4.87 17.46 5.08
N ARG A 32 -5.51 17.14 3.94
CA ARG A 32 -6.82 17.66 3.56
C ARG A 32 -7.88 17.34 4.61
N GLN A 33 -7.88 16.15 5.19
CA GLN A 33 -8.81 15.77 6.24
C GLN A 33 -8.60 16.60 7.51
N ARG A 34 -7.34 16.84 7.90
CA ARG A 34 -6.98 17.71 9.02
C ARG A 34 -7.43 19.16 8.82
N PHE A 35 -7.15 19.73 7.64
CA PHE A 35 -7.60 21.09 7.30
C PHE A 35 -9.13 21.21 7.29
N ARG A 36 -9.84 20.25 6.70
CA ARG A 36 -11.31 20.24 6.65
C ARG A 36 -11.96 20.22 8.03
N LYS A 37 -11.34 19.54 9.00
CA LYS A 37 -11.87 19.38 10.35
C LYS A 37 -11.31 20.40 11.35
N HIS A 38 -10.39 21.29 10.92
CA HIS A 38 -9.61 22.17 11.80
C HIS A 38 -8.91 21.41 12.93
N VAL A 39 -8.44 20.21 12.62
CA VAL A 39 -7.76 19.32 13.56
C VAL A 39 -6.27 19.33 13.27
N LEU A 40 -5.50 19.87 14.20
CA LEU A 40 -4.05 20.07 14.03
C LEU A 40 -3.27 18.81 14.40
N ALA A 41 -2.12 18.61 13.74
CA ALA A 41 -1.18 17.53 14.08
C ALA A 41 -0.24 17.94 15.20
N SER A 42 0.10 19.23 15.30
CA SER A 42 0.90 19.79 16.38
C SER A 42 0.26 21.07 16.92
N PRO A 43 0.58 21.49 18.15
CA PRO A 43 0.15 22.78 18.68
C PRO A 43 0.73 23.97 17.90
N GLU A 44 1.94 23.81 17.34
CA GLU A 44 2.64 24.82 16.54
C GLU A 44 1.89 25.16 15.25
N ASP A 45 1.24 24.17 14.63
CA ASP A 45 0.37 24.37 13.46
C ASP A 45 -0.83 25.29 13.76
N GLY A 46 -1.17 25.49 15.04
CA GLY A 46 -2.27 26.33 15.49
C GLY A 46 -2.03 27.83 15.32
N ALA A 47 -0.77 28.25 15.20
CA ALA A 47 -0.44 29.64 14.87
C ALA A 47 -0.92 30.02 13.44
N PHE A 48 -0.99 29.05 12.53
CA PHE A 48 -1.41 29.27 11.14
C PHE A 48 -2.91 29.03 10.90
N ILE A 49 -3.61 28.35 11.82
CA ILE A 49 -5.05 28.06 11.72
C ILE A 49 -5.78 28.69 12.89
N SER A 50 -6.38 29.87 12.69
CA SER A 50 -7.01 30.70 13.73
C SER A 50 -8.17 30.06 14.51
N LYS A 51 -8.57 28.81 14.19
CA LYS A 51 -9.61 28.02 14.87
C LYS A 51 -9.21 26.56 15.11
N GLY A 52 -7.94 26.20 14.88
CA GLY A 52 -7.48 24.82 15.00
C GLY A 52 -7.33 24.40 16.47
N LYS A 53 -7.90 23.24 16.83
CA LYS A 53 -7.60 22.58 18.11
C LYS A 53 -6.65 21.41 17.86
N ALA A 54 -5.64 21.24 18.70
CA ALA A 54 -4.81 20.04 18.71
C ALA A 54 -5.68 18.86 19.16
N VAL A 55 -6.15 18.06 18.20
CA VAL A 55 -6.98 16.88 18.44
C VAL A 55 -6.32 15.71 17.75
N TYR A 56 -5.70 14.83 18.53
CA TYR A 56 -4.90 13.73 17.97
C TYR A 56 -5.75 12.52 17.55
N ASN A 57 -7.00 12.44 18.01
CA ASN A 57 -7.83 11.24 17.92
C ASN A 57 -9.07 11.43 17.02
N ASP A 58 -9.04 12.35 16.05
CA ASP A 58 -10.18 12.51 15.13
C ASP A 58 -10.40 11.21 14.33
N PRO A 59 -11.58 10.57 14.43
CA PRO A 59 -11.83 9.26 13.83
C PRO A 59 -11.62 9.22 12.31
N ASP A 60 -11.86 10.33 11.61
CA ASP A 60 -11.72 10.38 10.15
C ASP A 60 -10.25 10.58 9.75
N VAL A 61 -9.49 11.42 10.46
CA VAL A 61 -8.03 11.56 10.27
C VAL A 61 -7.32 10.25 10.57
N GLU A 62 -7.65 9.62 11.70
CA GLU A 62 -7.08 8.33 12.11
C GLU A 62 -7.46 7.18 11.16
N ARG A 63 -8.58 7.31 10.44
CA ARG A 63 -8.94 6.35 9.38
C ARG A 63 -7.97 6.43 8.22
N VAL A 64 -7.69 7.63 7.70
CA VAL A 64 -6.73 7.81 6.59
C VAL A 64 -5.32 7.41 7.05
N ARG A 65 -4.94 7.77 8.28
CA ARG A 65 -3.64 7.39 8.86
C ARG A 65 -3.47 5.87 8.96
N ARG A 66 -4.48 5.14 9.44
CA ARG A 66 -4.45 3.66 9.49
C ARG A 66 -4.41 3.03 8.11
N ALA A 67 -5.12 3.58 7.14
CA ALA A 67 -5.04 3.10 5.75
C ALA A 67 -3.61 3.27 5.20
N HIS A 68 -2.98 4.43 5.45
CA HIS A 68 -1.60 4.67 5.03
C HIS A 68 -0.58 3.78 5.76
N LEU A 69 -0.75 3.57 7.08
CA LEU A 69 0.08 2.64 7.84
C LEU A 69 -0.01 1.22 7.29
N ASN A 70 -1.23 0.75 6.99
CA ASN A 70 -1.42 -0.57 6.39
C ASN A 70 -0.74 -0.69 5.01
N ASP A 71 -0.66 0.41 4.25
CA ASP A 71 0.13 0.42 3.01
C ASP A 71 1.61 0.27 3.28
N LEU A 72 2.17 0.98 4.25
CA LEU A 72 3.57 0.82 4.64
C LEU A 72 3.89 -0.61 5.09
N GLU A 73 3.00 -1.22 5.88
CA GLU A 73 3.15 -2.58 6.41
C GLU A 73 3.04 -3.67 5.34
N ASN A 74 2.34 -3.43 4.22
CA ASN A 74 2.08 -4.48 3.22
C ASN A 74 2.83 -4.23 1.90
N VAL A 75 2.86 -2.99 1.42
CA VAL A 75 3.47 -2.63 0.13
C VAL A 75 4.99 -2.70 0.21
N LEU A 76 5.60 -2.26 1.32
CA LEU A 76 7.06 -2.28 1.46
C LEU A 76 7.62 -3.71 1.49
N PRO A 77 7.09 -4.64 2.30
CA PRO A 77 7.54 -6.04 2.23
C PRO A 77 7.30 -6.66 0.86
N TRP A 78 6.17 -6.35 0.23
CA TRP A 78 5.87 -6.86 -1.11
C TRP A 78 6.87 -6.37 -2.17
N PHE A 79 7.28 -5.10 -2.17
CA PHE A 79 8.32 -4.62 -3.08
C PHE A 79 9.62 -5.41 -2.96
N ILE A 80 10.05 -5.63 -1.72
CA ILE A 80 11.31 -6.31 -1.42
C ILE A 80 11.21 -7.77 -1.88
N ILE A 81 10.18 -8.50 -1.44
CA ILE A 81 10.10 -9.92 -1.75
C ILE A 81 9.78 -10.20 -3.21
N THR A 82 8.96 -9.38 -3.86
CA THR A 82 8.66 -9.54 -5.29
C THR A 82 9.94 -9.39 -6.09
N TYR A 83 10.78 -8.40 -5.79
CA TYR A 83 12.04 -8.21 -6.50
C TYR A 83 12.95 -9.45 -6.41
N PHE A 84 13.11 -10.02 -5.21
CA PHE A 84 13.87 -11.26 -5.04
C PHE A 84 13.20 -12.46 -5.73
N TRP A 85 11.87 -12.57 -5.63
CA TRP A 85 11.09 -13.64 -6.25
C TRP A 85 11.19 -13.60 -7.79
N LEU A 86 11.21 -12.42 -8.41
CA LEU A 86 11.45 -12.28 -9.85
C LEU A 86 12.84 -12.79 -10.25
N GLY A 87 13.81 -12.71 -9.35
CA GLY A 87 15.14 -13.31 -9.48
C GLY A 87 15.12 -14.84 -9.52
N THR A 88 14.07 -15.52 -9.06
CA THR A 88 13.97 -16.99 -9.10
C THR A 88 13.47 -17.53 -10.44
N GLY A 89 13.29 -16.67 -11.45
CA GLY A 89 12.81 -17.04 -12.79
C GLY A 89 11.37 -17.56 -12.85
N PRO A 90 10.36 -16.89 -12.25
CA PRO A 90 8.97 -17.31 -12.35
C PRO A 90 8.45 -17.17 -13.80
N SER A 91 7.39 -17.93 -14.11
CA SER A 91 6.68 -17.78 -15.39
C SER A 91 6.19 -16.32 -15.57
N PRO A 92 6.44 -15.68 -16.73
CA PRO A 92 6.02 -14.30 -16.98
C PRO A 92 4.52 -14.07 -16.80
N TRP A 93 3.70 -15.05 -17.18
CA TRP A 93 2.25 -15.01 -16.99
C TRP A 93 1.88 -14.96 -15.50
N LEU A 94 2.52 -15.82 -14.68
CA LEU A 94 2.28 -15.87 -13.25
C LEU A 94 2.71 -14.57 -12.58
N ALA A 95 3.93 -14.10 -12.89
CA ALA A 95 4.46 -12.87 -12.31
C ALA A 95 3.59 -11.66 -12.63
N LYS A 96 3.17 -11.51 -13.89
CA LYS A 96 2.25 -10.44 -14.29
C LYS A 96 0.95 -10.51 -13.52
N THR A 97 0.36 -11.69 -13.40
CA THR A 97 -0.92 -11.90 -12.71
C THR A 97 -0.80 -11.53 -11.23
N LEU A 98 0.20 -12.05 -10.51
CA LEU A 98 0.39 -11.77 -9.09
C LEU A 98 0.66 -10.29 -8.82
N ILE A 99 1.52 -9.64 -9.62
CA ILE A 99 1.79 -8.21 -9.51
C ILE A 99 0.51 -7.38 -9.69
N GLN A 100 -0.26 -7.66 -10.75
CA GLN A 100 -1.50 -6.94 -11.04
C GLN A 100 -2.54 -7.16 -9.94
N THR A 101 -2.75 -8.41 -9.52
CA THR A 101 -3.70 -8.75 -8.47
C THR A 101 -3.31 -8.10 -7.15
N PHE A 102 -2.03 -8.09 -6.78
CA PHE A 102 -1.56 -7.42 -5.57
C PHE A 102 -1.90 -5.92 -5.62
N VAL A 103 -1.49 -5.21 -6.68
CA VAL A 103 -1.72 -3.76 -6.79
C VAL A 103 -3.21 -3.42 -6.77
N LEU A 104 -4.02 -4.12 -7.57
CA LEU A 104 -5.47 -3.93 -7.59
C LEU A 104 -6.09 -4.20 -6.23
N SER A 105 -5.63 -5.23 -5.52
CA SER A 105 -6.09 -5.54 -4.17
C SER A 105 -5.75 -4.43 -3.17
N ARG A 106 -4.55 -3.83 -3.26
CA ARG A 106 -4.14 -2.69 -2.40
C ARG A 106 -4.94 -1.43 -2.69
N ILE A 107 -5.24 -1.16 -3.97
CA ILE A 107 -6.12 -0.05 -4.35
C ILE A 107 -7.53 -0.29 -3.80
N GLY A 108 -8.09 -1.49 -4.03
CA GLY A 108 -9.39 -1.90 -3.51
C GLY A 108 -9.49 -1.81 -1.99
N HIS A 109 -8.45 -2.26 -1.27
CA HIS A 109 -8.35 -2.14 0.18
C HIS A 109 -8.47 -0.67 0.61
N THR A 110 -7.74 0.24 -0.04
CA THR A 110 -7.75 1.68 0.29
C THR A 110 -9.10 2.31 0.05
N ILE A 111 -9.71 2.00 -1.10
CA ILE A 111 -11.05 2.48 -1.46
C ILE A 111 -12.09 1.97 -0.45
N SER A 112 -12.05 0.68 -0.11
CA SER A 112 -12.96 0.09 0.88
C SER A 112 -12.75 0.70 2.28
N TYR A 113 -11.51 1.04 2.64
CA TYR A 113 -11.15 1.55 3.96
C TYR A 113 -11.53 3.01 4.13
N VAL A 114 -11.22 3.85 3.13
CA VAL A 114 -11.35 5.32 3.22
C VAL A 114 -12.68 5.82 2.71
N ILE A 115 -13.21 5.24 1.62
CA ILE A 115 -14.39 5.78 0.92
C ILE A 115 -15.66 5.09 1.38
N PHE A 116 -15.75 3.76 1.21
CA PHE A 116 -17.03 3.05 1.34
C PHE A 116 -17.27 2.39 2.70
N GLN A 117 -16.24 2.19 3.52
CA GLN A 117 -16.32 1.48 4.80
C GLN A 117 -16.96 0.09 4.69
N GLN A 118 -16.77 -0.56 3.54
CA GLN A 118 -17.43 -1.82 3.21
C GLN A 118 -16.64 -3.02 3.75
N GLN A 119 -17.20 -3.62 4.79
CA GLN A 119 -16.95 -5.02 5.10
C GLN A 119 -17.92 -5.87 4.27
N PRO A 120 -17.51 -7.03 3.71
CA PRO A 120 -16.27 -7.78 3.95
C PRO A 120 -15.12 -7.48 2.96
N LEU A 121 -15.33 -6.58 1.99
CA LEU A 121 -14.39 -6.31 0.90
C LEU A 121 -12.99 -5.95 1.37
N ARG A 122 -12.88 -5.19 2.47
CA ARG A 122 -11.60 -4.86 3.10
C ARG A 122 -10.83 -6.10 3.54
N ALA A 123 -11.48 -7.05 4.21
CA ALA A 123 -10.83 -8.26 4.70
C ALA A 123 -10.40 -9.16 3.53
N ILE A 124 -11.23 -9.27 2.50
CA ILE A 124 -10.93 -10.07 1.30
C ILE A 124 -9.72 -9.50 0.56
N THR A 125 -9.72 -8.19 0.29
CA THR A 125 -8.60 -7.53 -0.41
C THR A 125 -7.30 -7.58 0.41
N PHE A 126 -7.38 -7.48 1.73
CA PHE A 126 -6.23 -7.70 2.59
C PHE A 126 -5.70 -9.14 2.48
N ALA A 127 -6.58 -10.14 2.61
CA ALA A 127 -6.20 -11.56 2.57
C ALA A 127 -5.56 -11.96 1.22
N VAL A 128 -6.09 -11.46 0.10
CA VAL A 128 -5.51 -11.70 -1.23
C VAL A 128 -4.10 -11.13 -1.31
N ALA A 129 -3.89 -9.88 -0.91
CA ALA A 129 -2.57 -9.26 -0.94
C ALA A 129 -1.56 -10.00 -0.05
N PHE A 130 -1.99 -10.34 1.18
CA PHE A 130 -1.17 -11.07 2.14
C PHE A 130 -0.78 -12.47 1.62
N GLY A 131 -1.73 -13.18 1.00
CA GLY A 131 -1.48 -14.49 0.40
C GLY A 131 -0.46 -14.46 -0.73
N ILE A 132 -0.50 -13.43 -1.58
CA ILE A 132 0.48 -13.23 -2.66
C ILE A 132 1.89 -13.03 -2.07
N THR A 133 2.04 -12.12 -1.11
CA THR A 133 3.32 -11.86 -0.44
C THR A 133 3.86 -13.12 0.25
N GLY A 134 2.99 -13.89 0.91
CA GLY A 134 3.35 -15.14 1.56
C GLY A 134 3.82 -16.21 0.57
N TYR A 135 3.15 -16.35 -0.58
CA TYR A 135 3.56 -17.25 -1.65
C TYR A 135 4.94 -16.86 -2.21
N GLU A 136 5.14 -15.59 -2.55
CA GLU A 136 6.42 -15.08 -3.07
C GLU A 136 7.54 -15.30 -2.04
N THR A 137 7.26 -15.07 -0.76
CA THR A 137 8.20 -15.31 0.34
C THR A 137 8.60 -16.77 0.42
N PHE A 138 7.62 -17.67 0.47
CA PHE A 138 7.87 -19.11 0.56
C PHE A 138 8.65 -19.64 -0.64
N LYS A 139 8.28 -19.22 -1.86
CA LYS A 139 8.99 -19.60 -3.09
C LYS A 139 10.42 -19.07 -3.13
N THR A 140 10.63 -17.85 -2.69
CA THR A 140 11.96 -17.23 -2.61
C THR A 140 12.84 -17.97 -1.60
N LEU A 141 12.31 -18.26 -0.40
CA LEU A 141 13.01 -19.04 0.62
C LEU A 141 13.44 -20.42 0.11
N LEU A 142 12.55 -21.16 -0.55
CA LEU A 142 12.86 -22.47 -1.11
C LEU A 142 13.88 -22.45 -2.26
N TYR A 143 14.09 -21.30 -2.90
CA TYR A 143 15.05 -21.17 -3.99
C TYR A 143 16.47 -20.87 -3.49
N TYR A 144 16.57 -20.09 -2.41
CA TYR A 144 17.86 -19.65 -1.86
C TYR A 144 18.37 -20.49 -0.67
N TYR A 145 17.54 -21.40 -0.14
CA TYR A 145 17.95 -22.44 0.80
C TYR A 145 18.66 -23.59 0.08
#